data_AF-A0A2G6DLY0-F1
#
_entry.id   AF-A0A2G6DLY0-F1
#
_cell.length_a   1.000
_cell.length_b   1.000
_cell.length_c   1.000
_cell.angle_alpha   90.00
_cell.angle_beta   90.00
_cell.angle_gamma   90.00
#
_symmetry.space_group_name_H-M   'P 1'
#
loop_
_entity.id
_entity.type
_entity.pdbx_description
1 polymer ?
#
loop_
_entity_poly.entity_id
_entity_poly.type
_entity_poly.pdbx_seq_one_letter_code
_entity_poly.pdbx_strand_id
1 'polypeptide(L)'
;MSDGLNTLVAEAKSDPEIANLILVGGGLKTEHIPWLVRAGVSSFHLGTSARVEGSYDEPVSASKVHSWRALIDSSVDHMMEV
;
A
#
# COMPACT_ATOMS: atom_id res chain seq x y z
N MET A 1 11.06 -12.85 -6.53
CA MET A 1 9.84 -12.64 -7.32
C MET A 1 9.30 -11.29 -6.90
N SER A 2 9.70 -10.26 -7.63
CA SER A 2 9.24 -8.87 -7.44
C SER A 2 8.60 -8.47 -8.75
N ASP A 3 7.53 -9.19 -9.13
CA ASP A 3 7.10 -9.24 -10.53
C ASP A 3 5.71 -8.60 -10.75
N GLY A 4 5.04 -8.17 -9.66
CA GLY A 4 3.72 -7.53 -9.73
C GLY A 4 3.70 -6.00 -9.59
N LEU A 5 4.73 -5.39 -8.97
CA LEU A 5 4.71 -3.95 -8.67
C LEU A 5 4.71 -3.11 -9.95
N ASN A 6 5.58 -3.43 -10.91
CA ASN A 6 5.66 -2.69 -12.17
C ASN A 6 4.34 -2.79 -12.96
N THR A 7 3.72 -3.98 -12.97
CA THR A 7 2.42 -4.20 -13.58
C THR A 7 1.35 -3.34 -12.92
N LEU A 8 1.23 -3.38 -11.58
CA LEU A 8 0.25 -2.57 -10.86
C LEU A 8 0.44 -1.07 -11.09
N VAL A 9 1.69 -0.59 -11.14
CA VAL A 9 1.98 0.82 -11.43
C VAL A 9 1.59 1.17 -12.87
N ALA A 10 1.85 0.29 -13.84
CA ALA A 10 1.47 0.52 -15.22
C ALA A 10 -0.06 0.57 -15.39
N GLU A 11 -0.78 -0.36 -14.76
CA GLU A 11 -2.24 -0.41 -14.78
C GLU A 11 -2.85 0.83 -14.11
N ALA A 12 -2.38 1.21 -12.93
CA ALA A 12 -2.87 2.40 -12.24
C ALA A 12 -2.63 3.69 -13.03
N LYS A 13 -1.49 3.80 -13.73
CA LYS A 13 -1.19 4.96 -14.58
C LYS A 13 -1.99 5.01 -15.89
N SER A 14 -2.63 3.90 -16.28
CA SER A 14 -3.36 3.84 -17.55
C SER A 14 -4.65 4.64 -17.52
N ASP A 15 -5.32 4.71 -16.37
CA ASP A 15 -6.58 5.41 -16.17
C ASP A 15 -6.76 5.78 -14.68
N PRO A 16 -6.97 7.06 -14.32
CA PRO A 16 -7.25 7.47 -12.95
C PRO A 16 -8.45 6.74 -12.30
N GLU A 17 -9.48 6.40 -13.07
CA GLU A 17 -10.63 5.66 -12.55
C GLU A 17 -10.24 4.21 -12.20
N ILE A 18 -9.33 3.61 -12.97
CA ILE A 18 -8.76 2.29 -12.63
C ILE A 18 -7.93 2.41 -11.35
N ALA A 19 -7.06 3.42 -11.23
CA ALA A 19 -6.26 3.63 -10.03
C ALA A 19 -7.10 3.73 -8.75
N ASN A 20 -8.24 4.42 -8.82
CA ASN A 20 -9.19 4.58 -7.72
C ASN A 20 -9.87 3.26 -7.31
N LEU A 21 -9.95 2.28 -8.20
CA LEU A 21 -10.58 0.98 -7.94
C LEU A 21 -9.58 -0.09 -7.46
N ILE A 22 -8.27 0.13 -7.64
CA ILE A 22 -7.25 -0.85 -7.26
C ILE A 22 -7.10 -0.92 -5.74
N LEU A 23 -7.26 -2.13 -5.19
CA LEU A 23 -6.88 -2.50 -3.83
C LEU A 23 -5.63 -3.38 -3.86
N VAL A 24 -4.48 -2.85 -3.44
CA VAL A 24 -3.21 -3.61 -3.48
C VAL A 24 -3.05 -4.44 -2.21
N GLY A 25 -2.67 -5.71 -2.35
CA GLY A 25 -2.37 -6.63 -1.24
C GLY A 25 -1.30 -7.65 -1.59
N GLY A 26 -1.21 -8.74 -0.82
CA GLY A 26 -0.35 -9.89 -1.17
C GLY A 26 1.13 -9.72 -0.80
N GLY A 27 1.44 -9.36 0.45
CA GLY A 27 2.83 -9.25 0.91
C GLY A 27 3.45 -7.86 0.68
N LEU A 28 2.62 -6.82 0.79
CA LEU A 28 3.06 -5.42 0.74
C LEU A 28 4.25 -5.15 1.67
N LYS A 29 5.23 -4.43 1.14
CA LYS A 29 6.34 -3.86 1.89
C LYS A 29 6.22 -2.35 1.90
N THR A 30 6.74 -1.72 2.95
CA THR A 30 6.71 -0.26 3.11
C THR A 30 7.37 0.47 1.94
N GLU A 31 8.44 -0.10 1.38
CA GLU A 31 9.15 0.39 0.19
C GLU A 31 8.30 0.47 -1.07
N HIS A 32 7.18 -0.26 -1.16
CA HIS A 32 6.27 -0.20 -2.32
C HIS A 32 5.32 1.01 -2.27
N ILE A 33 5.01 1.52 -1.07
CA ILE A 33 3.93 2.51 -0.88
C ILE A 33 4.17 3.81 -1.68
N PRO A 34 5.36 4.44 -1.63
CA PRO A 34 5.57 5.69 -2.37
C PRO A 34 5.42 5.53 -3.89
N TRP A 35 5.72 4.33 -4.44
CA TRP A 35 5.58 4.06 -5.87
C TRP A 35 4.11 3.89 -6.29
N LEU A 36 3.33 3.20 -5.46
CA LEU A 36 1.91 2.96 -5.71
C LEU A 36 1.08 4.23 -5.54
N VAL A 37 1.36 5.02 -4.49
CA VAL A 37 0.69 6.31 -4.27
C VAL A 37 0.94 7.26 -5.43
N ARG A 38 2.20 7.42 -5.89
CA ARG A 38 2.51 8.22 -7.08
C ARG A 38 1.86 7.73 -8.38
N ALA A 39 1.39 6.48 -8.42
CA ALA A 39 0.63 5.94 -9.54
C ALA A 39 -0.89 6.18 -9.42
N GLY A 40 -1.35 6.86 -8.36
CA GLY A 40 -2.75 7.15 -8.09
C GLY A 40 -3.44 6.15 -7.16
N VAL A 41 -2.75 5.11 -6.70
CA VAL A 41 -3.33 4.08 -5.82
C VAL A 41 -3.44 4.61 -4.40
N SER A 42 -4.65 4.55 -3.83
CA SER A 42 -4.93 4.99 -2.45
C SER A 42 -5.42 3.88 -1.51
N SER A 43 -5.70 2.68 -2.02
CA SER A 43 -6.29 1.58 -1.26
C SER A 43 -5.34 0.39 -1.10
N PHE A 44 -5.15 -0.06 0.15
CA PHE A 44 -4.22 -1.14 0.50
C PHE A 44 -4.84 -2.16 1.47
N HIS A 45 -4.53 -3.44 1.26
CA HIS A 45 -4.91 -4.55 2.11
C HIS A 45 -3.68 -5.08 2.87
N LEU A 46 -3.78 -5.11 4.20
CA LEU A 46 -2.73 -5.64 5.07
C LEU A 46 -3.10 -7.02 5.61
N GLY A 47 -2.18 -7.97 5.45
CA GLY A 47 -2.27 -9.31 6.02
C GLY A 47 -1.45 -9.43 7.30
N THR A 48 -0.46 -10.32 7.28
CA THR A 48 0.46 -10.55 8.40
C THR A 48 1.23 -9.30 8.85
N SER A 49 1.50 -8.35 7.96
CA SER A 49 2.21 -7.11 8.30
C SER A 49 1.49 -6.22 9.31
N ALA A 50 0.18 -6.40 9.50
CA ALA A 50 -0.62 -5.71 10.52
C ALA A 50 -0.70 -6.49 11.85
N ARG A 51 -0.11 -7.68 11.96
CA ARG A 51 -0.24 -8.58 13.11
C ARG A 51 1.04 -8.63 13.95
N VAL A 52 0.90 -9.00 15.22
CA VAL A 52 2.04 -9.24 16.11
C VAL A 52 2.92 -10.35 15.51
N GLU A 53 4.25 -10.19 15.56
CA GLU A 53 5.25 -11.09 14.94
C GLU A 53 5.07 -11.47 13.47
N GLY A 54 4.09 -10.92 12.74
CA GLY A 54 3.88 -11.24 11.32
C GLY A 54 3.24 -12.61 11.07
N SER A 55 2.45 -13.15 12.01
CA SER A 55 1.73 -14.42 11.86
C SER A 55 0.21 -14.22 11.76
N TYR A 56 -0.50 -15.15 11.11
CA TYR A 56 -1.97 -15.18 11.10
C TYR A 56 -2.58 -15.69 12.41
N ASP A 57 -1.81 -16.43 13.21
CA ASP A 57 -2.22 -16.92 14.53
C ASP A 57 -2.22 -15.81 15.60
N GLU A 58 -1.61 -14.67 15.27
CA GLU A 58 -1.49 -13.52 16.15
C GLU A 58 -2.58 -12.48 15.88
N PRO A 59 -3.02 -11.72 16.90
CA PRO A 59 -4.01 -10.67 16.71
C PRO A 59 -3.47 -9.51 15.87
N VAL A 60 -4.39 -8.73 15.32
CA VAL A 60 -4.06 -7.45 14.68
C VAL A 60 -3.50 -6.50 15.73
N SER A 61 -2.38 -5.86 15.40
CA SER A 61 -1.69 -4.89 16.26
C SER A 61 -2.09 -3.47 15.85
N ALA A 62 -2.75 -2.76 16.76
CA ALA A 62 -3.14 -1.36 16.53
C ALA A 62 -1.95 -0.44 16.23
N SER A 63 -0.79 -0.67 16.89
CA SER A 63 0.42 0.13 16.64
C SER A 63 1.02 -0.12 15.26
N LYS A 64 0.98 -1.36 14.75
CA LYS A 64 1.40 -1.67 13.38
C LYS A 64 0.45 -1.05 12.36
N VAL A 65 -0.87 -1.15 12.58
CA VAL A 65 -1.87 -0.48 11.72
C VAL A 65 -1.65 1.03 11.69
N HIS A 66 -1.42 1.65 12.85
CA HIS A 66 -1.11 3.08 12.94
C HIS A 66 0.16 3.44 12.16
N SER A 67 1.22 2.63 12.26
CA SER A 67 2.47 2.86 11.51
C SER A 67 2.26 2.78 10.00
N TRP A 68 1.46 1.83 9.52
CA TRP A 68 1.08 1.75 8.11
C TRP A 68 0.26 2.96 7.67
N ARG A 69 -0.70 3.38 8.50
CA ARG A 69 -1.53 4.56 8.20
C ARG A 69 -0.67 5.82 8.08
N ALA A 70 0.24 6.05 9.02
CA ALA A 70 1.15 7.19 8.99
C ALA A 70 2.04 7.20 7.72
N LEU A 71 2.52 6.03 7.29
CA LEU A 71 3.29 5.91 6.04
C LEU A 71 2.46 6.23 4.80
N ILE A 72 1.22 5.73 4.73
CA ILE A 72 0.33 5.99 3.59
C ILE A 72 -0.06 7.47 3.55
N ASP A 73 -0.47 8.03 4.68
CA ASP A 73 -0.87 9.44 4.77
C ASP A 73 0.28 10.36 4.36
N SER A 74 1.48 10.16 4.93
CA SER A 74 2.65 10.96 4.53
C SER A 74 3.00 10.81 3.05
N SER A 75 2.86 9.61 2.47
CA SER A 75 3.10 9.40 1.04
C SER A 75 2.08 10.13 0.16
N VAL A 76 0.82 10.18 0.59
CA VAL A 76 -0.27 10.89 -0.11
C VAL A 76 -0.09 12.40 0.02
N ASP A 77 0.22 12.90 1.21
CA ASP A 77 0.45 14.33 1.45
C ASP A 77 1.61 14.84 0.58
N HIS A 78 2.73 14.10 0.52
CA HIS A 78 3.86 14.43 -0.36
C HIS A 78 3.54 14.41 -1.85
N MET A 79 2.52 13.65 -2.28
CA MET A 79 2.06 13.67 -3.67
C MET A 79 1.18 14.90 -3.97
N MET A 80 0.45 15.41 -2.98
CA MET A 80 -0.43 16.58 -3.14
C MET A 80 0.34 17.92 -3.04
N GLU A 81 1.52 17.92 -2.41
CA GLU A 81 2.38 19.10 -2.26
C GLU A 81 3.25 19.41 -3.49
N VAL A 82 3.31 18.51 -4.48
CA VAL A 82 4.12 18.62 -5.71
C VAL A 82 3.29 18.96 -6.95
#